data_AF-A0A2V6Z2Q4-F1
#
_entry.id   AF-A0A2V6Z2Q4-F1
#
_cell.length_a   1.000
_cell.length_b   1.000
_cell.length_c   1.000
_cell.angle_alpha   90.00
_cell.angle_beta   90.00
_cell.angle_gamma   90.00
#
_symmetry.space_group_name_H-M   'P 1'
#
loop_
_entity.id
_entity.type
_entity.pdbx_description
1 polymer ?
#
loop_
_entity_poly.entity_id
_entity_poly.type
_entity_poly.pdbx_seq_one_letter_code
_entity_poly.pdbx_strand_id
1 'polypeptide(L)'
;MRLPISLLILLALLAPVPASAGPEGQMTLVLNISTAARWFDPSESEGLITPFIFYFMIHDALVKPLPGNPMAPSLAESWSASADGLTYDFVLRNGVRFQNGEPVTSEDVKFSFERYKGASAKLLKERVTAVEIVDPHRVRFHLKGLARFHDVLWHSSGGGGLDRPEEVRGEGRRRRVQASTGRRRAL
;
A
#
# COMPACT_ATOMS: atom_id res chain seq x y z
N MET A 1 -1.58 50.35 -33.30
CA MET A 1 -0.63 49.27 -32.98
C MET A 1 -1.40 47.97 -32.82
N ARG A 2 -1.22 46.99 -33.72
CA ARG A 2 -1.86 45.67 -33.64
C ARG A 2 -0.90 44.73 -32.94
N LEU A 3 -1.24 44.26 -31.73
CA LEU A 3 -0.43 43.24 -31.06
C LEU A 3 -0.47 41.94 -31.88
N PRO A 4 0.69 41.28 -32.13
CA PRO A 4 0.72 40.03 -32.88
C PRO A 4 0.09 38.89 -32.05
N ILE A 5 -0.75 38.08 -32.70
CA ILE A 5 -1.47 36.94 -32.11
C ILE A 5 -0.50 35.96 -31.41
N SER A 6 0.75 35.89 -31.85
CA SER A 6 1.82 35.08 -31.24
C SER A 6 2.13 35.47 -29.80
N LEU A 7 1.94 36.73 -29.41
CA LEU A 7 2.18 37.22 -28.05
C LEU A 7 1.05 36.80 -27.08
N LEU A 8 -0.18 36.62 -27.59
CA LEU A 8 -1.31 36.12 -26.80
C LEU A 8 -1.21 34.62 -26.51
N ILE A 9 -0.67 33.84 -27.44
CA ILE A 9 -0.46 32.39 -27.25
C ILE A 9 0.67 32.14 -26.24
N LEU A 10 1.75 32.92 -26.30
CA LEU A 10 2.86 32.79 -25.34
C LEU A 10 2.45 33.18 -23.91
N LEU A 11 1.53 34.14 -23.76
CA LEU A 11 1.01 34.56 -22.45
C LEU A 11 0.07 33.51 -21.82
N ALA A 12 -0.65 32.74 -22.64
CA ALA A 12 -1.54 31.68 -22.16
C ALA A 12 -0.78 30.45 -21.63
N LEU A 13 0.45 30.19 -22.10
CA LEU A 13 1.29 29.10 -21.61
C LEU A 13 1.99 29.40 -20.27
N LEU A 14 2.04 30.67 -19.84
CA LEU A 14 2.63 31.08 -18.55
C LEU A 14 1.59 31.24 -17.42
N ALA A 15 0.31 31.03 -17.69
CA ALA A 15 -0.71 31.12 -16.66
C ALA A 15 -0.55 29.95 -15.66
N PRO A 16 -0.38 30.22 -14.35
CA PRO A 16 -0.37 29.15 -13.35
C PRO A 16 -1.72 28.43 -13.41
N VAL A 17 -1.69 27.14 -13.72
CA VAL A 17 -2.88 26.28 -13.62
C VAL A 17 -3.29 26.31 -12.15
N PRO A 18 -4.50 26.77 -11.80
CA PRO A 18 -4.94 26.73 -10.42
C PRO A 18 -4.95 25.27 -9.98
N ALA A 19 -4.09 24.94 -9.01
CA ALA A 19 -4.18 23.67 -8.31
C ALA A 19 -5.58 23.60 -7.71
N SER A 20 -6.37 22.60 -8.12
CA SER A 20 -7.68 22.38 -7.50
C SER A 20 -7.45 22.21 -6.01
N ALA A 21 -7.99 23.13 -5.21
CA ALA A 21 -8.03 22.96 -3.76
C ALA A 21 -8.71 21.61 -3.49
N GLY A 22 -8.02 20.74 -2.74
CA GLY A 22 -8.61 19.47 -2.33
C GLY A 22 -9.89 19.72 -1.54
N PRO A 23 -10.84 18.77 -1.51
CA PRO A 23 -12.08 18.94 -0.78
C PRO A 23 -11.80 19.32 0.68
N GLU A 24 -12.27 20.50 1.09
CA GLU A 24 -12.19 20.97 2.47
C GLU A 24 -13.40 20.47 3.26
N GLY A 25 -13.17 19.93 4.45
CA GLY A 25 -14.24 19.54 5.38
C GLY A 25 -14.02 18.20 6.08
N GLN A 26 -14.98 17.84 6.94
CA GLN A 26 -15.04 16.54 7.59
C GLN A 26 -15.92 15.59 6.77
N MET A 27 -15.37 14.44 6.37
CA MET A 27 -16.15 13.34 5.81
C MET A 27 -16.48 12.33 6.92
N THR A 28 -17.77 12.07 7.15
CA THR A 28 -18.23 11.03 8.07
C THR A 28 -18.83 9.89 7.26
N LEU A 29 -18.21 8.71 7.35
CA LEU A 29 -18.71 7.49 6.71
C LEU A 29 -19.42 6.63 7.76
N VAL A 30 -20.71 6.35 7.56
CA VAL A 30 -21.50 5.45 8.41
C VAL A 30 -21.72 4.14 7.67
N LEU A 31 -21.19 3.06 8.22
CA LEU A 31 -21.31 1.72 7.63
C LEU A 31 -22.08 0.82 8.60
N ASN A 32 -23.16 0.20 8.12
CA ASN A 32 -23.83 -0.88 8.84
C ASN A 32 -23.30 -2.22 8.33
N ILE A 33 -22.30 -2.77 9.02
CA ILE A 33 -21.65 -4.01 8.64
C ILE A 33 -21.41 -4.85 9.90
N SER A 34 -21.71 -6.15 9.82
CA SER A 34 -21.22 -7.11 10.80
C SER A 34 -19.73 -7.35 10.55
N THR A 35 -18.89 -6.93 11.50
CA THR A 35 -17.44 -7.06 11.39
C THR A 35 -16.95 -8.39 11.98
N ALA A 36 -15.79 -8.85 11.50
CA ALA A 36 -15.10 -10.01 12.06
C ALA A 36 -13.70 -9.60 12.53
N ALA A 37 -13.24 -10.15 13.66
CA ALA A 37 -11.93 -9.81 14.23
C ALA A 37 -10.76 -10.11 13.27
N ARG A 38 -10.89 -11.17 12.45
CA ARG A 38 -9.88 -11.55 11.44
C ARG A 38 -9.67 -10.50 10.34
N TRP A 39 -10.60 -9.57 10.14
CA TRP A 39 -10.43 -8.50 9.16
C TRP A 39 -9.41 -7.43 9.58
N PHE A 40 -9.00 -7.45 10.85
CA PHE A 40 -7.96 -6.56 11.37
C PHE A 40 -6.55 -7.16 11.27
N ASP A 41 -6.44 -8.40 10.78
CA ASP A 41 -5.17 -9.06 10.52
C ASP A 41 -4.98 -9.20 9.00
N PRO A 42 -4.06 -8.45 8.37
CA PRO A 42 -3.88 -8.51 6.93
C PRO A 42 -3.36 -9.88 6.47
N SER A 43 -2.62 -10.61 7.31
CA SER A 43 -2.14 -11.95 6.92
C SER A 43 -3.27 -12.94 6.65
N GLU A 44 -4.47 -12.70 7.17
CA GLU A 44 -5.65 -13.55 7.00
C GLU A 44 -6.57 -13.09 5.86
N SER A 45 -6.10 -12.17 4.99
CA SER A 45 -6.96 -11.55 3.98
C SER A 45 -7.81 -12.54 3.19
N GLU A 46 -9.11 -12.30 3.23
CA GLU A 46 -10.13 -13.03 2.49
C GLU A 46 -10.34 -12.36 1.13
N GLY A 47 -10.54 -13.14 0.07
CA GLY A 47 -10.85 -12.63 -1.28
C GLY A 47 -12.29 -12.09 -1.41
N LEU A 48 -12.78 -11.35 -0.42
CA LEU A 48 -14.14 -10.84 -0.31
C LEU A 48 -14.15 -9.31 -0.29
N ILE A 49 -15.14 -8.67 -0.92
CA ILE A 49 -15.16 -7.21 -1.05
C ILE A 49 -15.31 -6.45 0.28
N THR A 50 -16.04 -7.00 1.24
CA THR A 50 -16.31 -6.33 2.52
C THR A 50 -15.05 -6.08 3.36
N PRO A 51 -14.17 -7.06 3.62
CA PRO A 51 -12.93 -6.83 4.36
C PRO A 51 -11.94 -5.90 3.65
N PHE A 52 -12.00 -5.78 2.31
CA PHE A 52 -11.14 -4.84 1.58
C PHE A 52 -11.33 -3.39 2.03
N ILE A 53 -12.54 -2.99 2.43
CA ILE A 53 -12.78 -1.64 2.97
C ILE A 53 -11.90 -1.41 4.21
N PHE A 54 -11.80 -2.40 5.10
CA PHE A 54 -10.95 -2.31 6.29
C PHE A 54 -9.47 -2.31 5.90
N TYR A 55 -9.03 -3.21 5.02
CA TYR A 55 -7.64 -3.23 4.57
C TYR A 55 -7.19 -1.88 4.00
N PHE A 56 -8.04 -1.19 3.24
CA PHE A 56 -7.73 0.13 2.68
C PHE A 56 -7.77 1.27 3.70
N MET A 57 -8.49 1.10 4.82
CA MET A 57 -8.60 2.13 5.86
C MET A 57 -7.48 2.07 6.89
N ILE A 58 -6.98 0.86 7.21
CA ILE A 58 -6.04 0.66 8.32
C ILE A 58 -4.69 0.07 7.91
N HIS A 59 -4.56 -0.48 6.70
CA HIS A 59 -3.30 -1.05 6.22
C HIS A 59 -2.85 -0.43 4.89
N ASP A 60 -1.54 -0.49 4.67
CA ASP A 60 -0.92 -0.17 3.39
C ASP A 60 -0.21 -1.39 2.81
N ALA A 61 -0.12 -1.41 1.48
CA ALA A 61 0.57 -2.43 0.69
C ALA A 61 1.68 -1.80 -0.17
N LEU A 62 2.52 -2.61 -0.82
CA LEU A 62 3.51 -2.10 -1.78
C LEU A 62 2.85 -1.29 -2.89
N VAL A 63 1.77 -1.83 -3.47
CA VAL A 63 0.92 -1.17 -4.46
C VAL A 63 -0.55 -1.36 -4.12
N LYS A 64 -1.42 -0.46 -4.58
CA LYS A 64 -2.88 -0.54 -4.37
C LYS A 64 -3.65 -0.21 -5.66
N PRO A 65 -4.77 -0.90 -5.96
CA PRO A 65 -5.68 -0.45 -7.00
C PRO A 65 -6.37 0.84 -6.55
N LEU A 66 -6.21 1.89 -7.35
CA LEU A 66 -6.88 3.17 -7.19
C LEU A 66 -7.69 3.50 -8.46
N PRO A 67 -8.69 4.41 -8.39
CA PRO A 67 -9.42 4.85 -9.56
C PRO A 67 -8.48 5.30 -10.69
N GLY A 68 -8.62 4.70 -11.88
CA GLY A 68 -7.79 5.01 -13.04
C GLY A 68 -6.39 4.38 -13.05
N ASN A 69 -5.95 3.75 -11.95
CA ASN A 69 -4.69 3.02 -11.90
C ASN A 69 -4.83 1.75 -11.03
N PRO A 70 -5.00 0.56 -11.65
CA PRO A 70 -5.14 -0.69 -10.90
C PRO A 70 -3.87 -1.09 -10.13
N MET A 71 -2.76 -0.39 -10.37
CA MET A 71 -1.42 -0.71 -9.85
C MET A 71 -0.76 0.57 -9.33
N ALA A 72 -1.46 1.34 -8.51
CA ALA A 72 -0.96 2.62 -8.03
C ALA A 72 0.12 2.45 -6.96
N PRO A 73 1.16 3.31 -6.96
CA PRO A 73 2.16 3.34 -5.89
C PRO A 73 1.53 3.57 -4.52
N SER A 74 1.94 2.78 -3.53
CA SER A 74 1.53 2.91 -2.13
C SER A 74 2.78 3.00 -1.25
N LEU A 75 3.20 1.94 -0.54
CA LEU A 75 4.45 1.94 0.22
C LEU A 75 5.66 1.96 -0.69
N ALA A 76 5.58 1.29 -1.84
CA ALA A 76 6.58 1.42 -2.89
C ALA A 76 6.31 2.70 -3.69
N GLU A 77 7.34 3.53 -3.85
CA GLU A 77 7.30 4.68 -4.76
C GLU A 77 7.55 4.30 -6.21
N SER A 78 8.31 3.23 -6.43
CA SER A 78 8.60 2.70 -7.76
C SER A 78 8.95 1.22 -7.71
N TRP A 79 8.90 0.57 -8.88
CA TRP A 79 9.34 -0.79 -9.06
C TRP A 79 9.82 -1.03 -10.48
N SER A 80 10.64 -2.06 -10.66
CA SER A 80 11.13 -2.50 -11.97
C SER A 80 11.03 -4.01 -12.12
N ALA A 81 10.86 -4.45 -13.35
CA ALA A 81 10.89 -5.85 -13.73
C ALA A 81 12.19 -6.15 -14.49
N SER A 82 12.80 -7.30 -14.24
CA SER A 82 13.83 -7.85 -15.13
C SER A 82 13.24 -8.18 -16.50
N ALA A 83 14.12 -8.28 -17.52
CA ALA A 83 13.71 -8.55 -18.90
C ALA A 83 12.98 -9.90 -19.06
N ASP A 84 13.31 -10.89 -18.22
CA ASP A 84 12.65 -12.20 -18.18
C ASP A 84 11.35 -12.21 -17.35
N GLY A 85 11.04 -11.12 -16.64
CA GLY A 85 9.86 -11.00 -15.77
C GLY A 85 9.90 -11.90 -14.53
N LEU A 86 11.06 -12.40 -14.13
CA LEU A 86 11.20 -13.28 -12.96
C LEU A 86 11.74 -12.56 -11.73
N THR A 87 12.26 -11.35 -11.88
CA THR A 87 12.78 -10.54 -10.77
C THR A 87 12.06 -9.20 -10.74
N TYR A 88 11.61 -8.82 -9.55
CA TYR A 88 10.98 -7.53 -9.30
C TYR A 88 11.62 -6.81 -8.13
N ASP A 89 12.07 -5.59 -8.39
CA ASP A 89 12.65 -4.70 -7.39
C ASP A 89 11.63 -3.64 -7.00
N PHE A 90 11.36 -3.49 -5.70
CA PHE A 90 10.52 -2.43 -5.16
C PHE A 90 11.37 -1.45 -4.36
N VAL A 91 11.14 -0.16 -4.58
CA VAL A 91 11.74 0.93 -3.80
C VAL A 91 10.69 1.49 -2.86
N LEU A 92 10.94 1.41 -1.57
CA LEU A 92 10.06 1.92 -0.52
C LEU A 92 10.21 3.44 -0.40
N ARG A 93 9.11 4.12 -0.10
CA ARG A 93 9.10 5.55 0.22
C ARG A 93 9.94 5.82 1.47
N ASN A 94 10.72 6.89 1.42
CA ASN A 94 11.45 7.36 2.59
C ASN A 94 10.51 7.96 3.66
N GLY A 95 10.83 7.70 4.92
CA GLY A 95 10.15 8.33 6.06
C GLY A 95 8.76 7.77 6.40
N VAL A 96 8.34 6.68 5.77
CA VAL A 96 7.10 5.98 6.14
C VAL A 96 7.28 5.32 7.50
N ARG A 97 6.23 5.43 8.33
CA ARG A 97 6.22 4.91 9.69
C ARG A 97 4.94 4.17 9.98
N PHE A 98 5.03 3.16 10.83
CA PHE A 98 3.87 2.54 11.46
C PHE A 98 3.20 3.53 12.42
N GLN A 99 1.98 3.20 12.86
CA GLN A 99 1.20 4.03 13.77
C GLN A 99 1.89 4.22 15.14
N ASN A 100 2.76 3.30 15.54
CA ASN A 100 3.58 3.39 16.76
C ASN A 100 4.84 4.29 16.59
N GLY A 101 5.09 4.82 15.39
CA GLY A 101 6.21 5.71 15.07
C GLY A 101 7.47 5.01 14.56
N GLU A 102 7.53 3.68 14.59
CA GLU A 102 8.66 2.92 14.04
C GLU A 102 8.74 3.07 12.51
N PRO A 103 9.94 3.12 11.92
CA PRO A 103 10.09 3.17 10.46
C PRO A 103 9.63 1.85 9.82
N VAL A 104 9.09 1.97 8.61
CA VAL A 104 8.81 0.83 7.73
C VAL A 104 10.08 0.48 6.95
N THR A 105 10.47 -0.80 6.94
CA THR A 105 11.63 -1.26 6.18
C THR A 105 11.33 -2.49 5.31
N SER A 106 12.30 -2.87 4.47
CA SER A 106 12.24 -4.05 3.61
C SER A 106 12.05 -5.37 4.38
N GLU A 107 12.54 -5.42 5.62
CA GLU A 107 12.41 -6.53 6.56
C GLU A 107 10.94 -6.77 6.91
N ASP A 108 10.18 -5.70 7.16
CA ASP A 108 8.74 -5.79 7.44
C ASP A 108 7.98 -6.33 6.22
N VAL A 109 8.37 -5.94 5.01
CA VAL A 109 7.76 -6.44 3.78
C VAL A 109 7.98 -7.95 3.64
N LYS A 110 9.22 -8.40 3.87
CA LYS A 110 9.56 -9.82 3.84
C LYS A 110 8.80 -10.60 4.91
N PHE A 111 8.77 -10.09 6.14
CA PHE A 111 8.04 -10.73 7.24
C PHE A 111 6.54 -10.86 6.91
N SER A 112 5.92 -9.79 6.41
CA SER A 112 4.51 -9.77 6.00
C SER A 112 4.21 -10.85 4.96
N PHE A 113 5.07 -10.95 3.94
CA PHE A 113 4.94 -11.96 2.90
C PHE A 113 5.03 -13.39 3.46
N GLU A 114 6.00 -13.66 4.33
CA GLU A 114 6.21 -14.98 4.94
C GLU A 114 5.02 -15.39 5.83
N ARG A 115 4.48 -14.42 6.59
CA ARG A 115 3.33 -14.59 7.49
C ARG A 115 2.02 -14.80 6.74
N TYR A 116 1.88 -14.25 5.53
CA TYR A 116 0.63 -14.27 4.77
C TYR A 116 0.06 -15.70 4.61
N LYS A 117 -1.20 -15.87 5.01
CA LYS A 117 -1.97 -17.13 4.96
C LYS A 117 -3.39 -16.94 4.43
N GLY A 118 -3.68 -15.77 3.85
CA GLY A 118 -4.96 -15.43 3.26
C GLY A 118 -5.25 -16.21 1.96
N ALA A 119 -6.32 -15.81 1.28
CA ALA A 119 -6.87 -16.51 0.12
C ALA A 119 -5.84 -16.78 -1.00
N SER A 120 -4.84 -15.91 -1.13
CA SER A 120 -3.83 -15.97 -2.19
C SER A 120 -2.53 -16.66 -1.77
N ALA A 121 -2.42 -17.11 -0.52
CA ALA A 121 -1.16 -17.55 0.06
C ALA A 121 -0.57 -18.74 -0.69
N LYS A 122 -1.41 -19.70 -1.11
CA LYS A 122 -0.97 -20.85 -1.90
C LYS A 122 -0.28 -20.41 -3.19
N LEU A 123 -0.96 -19.57 -3.98
CA LEU A 123 -0.41 -19.07 -5.25
C LEU A 123 0.88 -18.29 -5.02
N LEU A 124 0.89 -17.35 -4.08
CA LEU A 124 2.06 -16.53 -3.81
C LEU A 124 3.27 -17.37 -3.36
N LYS A 125 3.08 -18.30 -2.42
CA LYS A 125 4.16 -19.16 -1.90
C LYS A 125 4.63 -20.21 -2.91
N GLU A 126 3.78 -20.62 -3.84
CA GLU A 126 4.18 -21.50 -4.93
C GLU A 126 4.97 -20.77 -6.02
N ARG A 127 4.72 -19.46 -6.23
CA ARG A 127 5.32 -18.68 -7.33
C ARG A 127 6.54 -17.87 -6.94
N VAL A 128 6.58 -17.33 -5.72
CA VAL A 128 7.74 -16.60 -5.21
C VAL A 128 8.75 -17.58 -4.66
N THR A 129 9.95 -17.61 -5.24
CA THR A 129 11.04 -18.48 -4.82
C THR A 129 11.87 -17.85 -3.71
N ALA A 130 11.98 -16.51 -3.68
CA ALA A 130 12.67 -15.79 -2.64
C ALA A 130 12.18 -14.34 -2.50
N VAL A 131 12.24 -13.84 -1.27
CA VAL A 131 12.17 -12.41 -0.95
C VAL A 131 13.51 -12.00 -0.36
N GLU A 132 14.23 -11.19 -1.11
CA GLU A 132 15.57 -10.71 -0.81
C GLU A 132 15.50 -9.26 -0.31
N ILE A 133 16.18 -9.01 0.81
CA ILE A 133 16.40 -7.66 1.33
C ILE A 133 17.69 -7.16 0.67
N VAL A 134 17.56 -6.21 -0.25
CA VAL A 134 18.71 -5.62 -0.94
C VAL A 134 19.32 -4.51 -0.08
N ASP A 135 18.46 -3.68 0.50
CA ASP A 135 18.78 -2.65 1.49
C ASP A 135 17.51 -2.28 2.28
N PRO A 136 17.58 -1.45 3.35
CA PRO A 136 16.43 -1.15 4.19
C PRO A 136 15.20 -0.57 3.46
N HIS A 137 15.38 0.03 2.27
CA HIS A 137 14.31 0.59 1.46
C HIS A 137 14.15 -0.12 0.11
N ARG A 138 14.81 -1.27 -0.10
CA ARG A 138 14.72 -2.04 -1.34
C ARG A 138 14.54 -3.52 -1.07
N VAL A 139 13.43 -4.04 -1.58
CA VAL A 139 13.09 -5.47 -1.50
C VAL A 139 12.94 -6.04 -2.90
N ARG A 140 13.52 -7.23 -3.10
CA ARG A 140 13.50 -7.95 -4.37
C ARG A 140 12.73 -9.25 -4.25
N PHE A 141 11.79 -9.46 -5.16
CA PHE A 141 11.05 -10.70 -5.30
C PHE A 141 11.58 -11.50 -6.48
N HIS A 142 11.86 -12.78 -6.23
CA HIS A 142 12.23 -13.77 -7.25
C HIS A 142 11.06 -14.70 -7.50
N LEU A 143 10.70 -14.92 -8.75
CA LEU A 143 9.53 -15.70 -9.17
C LEU A 143 9.95 -16.90 -10.05
N LYS A 144 9.03 -17.86 -10.19
CA LYS A 144 9.15 -18.97 -11.15
C LYS A 144 7.89 -19.20 -12.00
N GLY A 145 8.13 -19.60 -13.25
CA GLY A 145 7.10 -19.89 -14.25
C GLY A 145 6.52 -18.63 -14.93
N LEU A 146 5.47 -18.80 -15.73
CA LEU A 146 4.76 -17.70 -16.41
C LEU A 146 3.95 -16.79 -15.46
N ALA A 147 4.30 -16.72 -14.18
CA ALA A 147 3.70 -15.77 -13.25
C ALA A 147 4.07 -14.37 -13.70
N ARG A 148 3.20 -13.72 -14.46
CA ARG A 148 3.41 -12.34 -14.90
C ARG A 148 3.12 -11.45 -13.72
N PHE A 149 3.91 -10.40 -13.60
CA PHE A 149 3.89 -9.34 -12.58
C PHE A 149 2.55 -9.02 -11.89
N HIS A 150 1.47 -9.00 -12.67
CA HIS A 150 0.10 -8.75 -12.22
C HIS A 150 -0.34 -9.70 -11.09
N ASP A 151 0.08 -10.97 -11.13
CA ASP A 151 -0.36 -11.98 -10.16
C ASP A 151 0.25 -11.76 -8.78
N VAL A 152 1.48 -11.28 -8.67
CA VAL A 152 2.07 -10.95 -7.37
C VAL A 152 1.47 -9.67 -6.82
N LEU A 153 1.28 -8.68 -7.68
CA LEU A 153 0.88 -7.36 -7.23
C LEU A 153 -0.59 -7.24 -6.87
N TRP A 154 -1.51 -7.87 -7.62
CA TRP A 154 -2.91 -7.93 -7.26
C TRP A 154 -3.09 -8.49 -5.83
N HIS A 155 -2.33 -9.53 -5.48
CA HIS A 155 -2.42 -10.15 -4.16
C HIS A 155 -1.65 -9.39 -3.07
N SER A 156 -0.54 -8.70 -3.41
CA SER A 156 0.08 -7.73 -2.50
C SER A 156 -0.89 -6.58 -2.16
N SER A 157 -1.72 -6.19 -3.13
CA SER A 157 -2.70 -5.10 -3.00
C SER A 157 -4.03 -5.51 -2.36
N GLY A 158 -4.34 -6.81 -2.38
CA GLY A 158 -5.62 -7.38 -1.93
C GLY A 158 -5.66 -7.81 -0.47
N GLY A 159 -4.70 -7.38 0.33
CA GLY A 159 -4.69 -7.61 1.77
C GLY A 159 -3.39 -8.14 2.35
N GLY A 160 -2.28 -8.11 1.61
CA GLY A 160 -0.94 -8.20 2.21
C GLY A 160 -0.53 -6.89 2.88
N GLY A 161 -1.38 -6.36 3.77
CA GLY A 161 -1.03 -5.23 4.61
C GLY A 161 0.30 -5.49 5.33
N LEU A 162 1.11 -4.44 5.49
CA LEU A 162 2.41 -4.56 6.13
C LEU A 162 2.27 -4.89 7.62
N ASP A 163 2.83 -6.01 8.04
CA ASP A 163 2.95 -6.48 9.42
C ASP A 163 4.39 -6.30 9.92
N ARG A 164 4.54 -6.11 11.23
CA ARG A 164 5.84 -6.12 11.93
C ARG A 164 5.97 -7.34 12.85
N PRO A 165 7.14 -7.98 12.96
CA PRO A 165 7.35 -9.14 13.83
C PRO A 165 6.99 -8.90 15.31
N GLU A 166 7.33 -7.73 15.84
CA GLU A 166 7.18 -7.39 17.26
C GLU A 166 5.72 -7.18 17.66
N GLU A 167 4.91 -6.57 16.79
CA GLU A 167 3.48 -6.38 17.03
C GLU A 167 2.72 -7.72 17.06
N VAL A 168 3.15 -8.67 16.23
CA VAL A 168 2.59 -10.03 16.19
C VAL A 168 2.99 -10.88 17.40
N ARG A 169 4.22 -10.69 17.93
CA ARG A 169 4.77 -11.49 19.04
C ARG A 169 4.45 -10.94 20.43
N GLY A 170 3.74 -9.82 20.53
CA GLY A 170 3.37 -9.17 21.78
C GLY A 170 2.74 -10.11 22.83
N GLU A 171 3.45 -10.21 23.96
CA GLU A 171 3.16 -11.02 25.14
C GLU A 171 1.78 -10.77 25.78
N GLY A 172 1.07 -11.86 26.11
CA GLY A 172 0.60 -12.15 27.48
C GLY A 172 -0.36 -11.21 28.22
N ARG A 173 -0.75 -10.05 27.70
CA ARG A 173 -1.70 -9.15 28.38
C ARG A 173 -2.66 -8.56 27.37
N ARG A 174 -3.88 -9.12 27.36
CA ARG A 174 -5.07 -8.48 26.78
C ARG A 174 -5.19 -7.06 27.35
N ARG A 175 -4.68 -6.07 26.63
CA ARG A 175 -5.17 -4.69 26.74
C ARG A 175 -5.72 -4.31 25.39
N ARG A 176 -7.03 -4.55 25.28
CA ARG A 176 -7.94 -3.99 24.29
C ARG A 176 -7.73 -2.48 24.26
N VAL A 177 -7.01 -1.97 23.27
CA VAL A 177 -7.00 -0.54 22.93
C VAL A 177 -7.18 -0.43 21.44
N GLN A 178 -8.43 -0.18 21.06
CA GLN A 178 -8.85 0.22 19.74
C GLN A 178 -8.73 1.74 19.71
N ALA A 179 -7.89 2.31 18.84
CA ALA A 179 -7.74 3.76 18.75
C ALA A 179 -7.64 4.21 17.29
N SER A 180 -8.59 5.07 16.94
CA SER A 180 -8.76 5.76 15.67
C SER A 180 -7.86 7.00 15.63
N THR A 181 -7.34 7.34 14.46
CA THR A 181 -6.57 8.57 14.21
C THR A 181 -7.48 9.80 14.26
N GLY A 182 -7.93 10.17 15.46
CA GLY A 182 -8.61 11.44 15.69
C GLY A 182 -7.60 12.56 15.90
N ARG A 183 -7.53 13.53 14.96
CA ARG A 183 -7.01 14.87 15.28
C ARG A 183 -7.95 15.50 16.31
N ARG A 184 -7.61 15.41 17.59
CA ARG A 184 -8.16 16.31 18.61
C ARG A 184 -7.07 17.32 18.98
N ARG A 185 -7.24 18.58 18.55
CA ARG A 185 -6.65 19.70 19.28
C ARG A 185 -7.59 20.03 20.44
N ALA A 186 -7.00 20.16 21.62
CA ALA A 186 -7.66 20.69 22.80
C ALA A 186 -8.04 22.16 22.57
N LEU A 187 -9.15 22.58 23.19
CA LEU A 187 -9.43 23.98 23.53
C LEU A 187 -8.35 24.51 24.48
#